data_AF-T0R1J2-F1
#
_entry.id   AF-T0R1J2-F1
#
_cell.length_a   1.000
_cell.length_b   1.000
_cell.length_c   1.000
_cell.angle_alpha   90.00
_cell.angle_beta   90.00
_cell.angle_gamma   90.00
#
_symmetry.space_group_name_H-M   'P 1'
#
loop_
_entity.id
_entity.type
_entity.pdbx_description
1 polymer ?
#
loop_
_entity_poly.entity_id
_entity_poly.type
_entity_poly.pdbx_seq_one_letter_code
_entity_poly.pdbx_strand_id
1 'polypeptide(L)'
;MHATHNNVCLDADPTDGQSRLQVWSCAPVGTNPNQFFGLTSVTAEPATLTSLSGLRFGANVGSGSVGFGSGASVWNFNFMTGQIVAQGSIQCLDAYQAQNGGAVHLWQCDAANGNQKWIYEPTTGQPELIRSAHDDPREHRQ
;
A
#
# COMPACT_ATOMS: atom_id res chain seq x y z
N MET A 1 -16.16 6.32 12.49
CA MET A 1 -16.53 5.45 11.36
C MET A 1 -15.37 5.51 10.39
N HIS A 2 -14.61 4.44 10.24
CA HIS A 2 -13.47 4.40 9.31
C HIS A 2 -14.02 4.09 7.92
N ALA A 3 -13.77 4.98 6.96
CA ALA A 3 -14.26 4.84 5.60
C ALA A 3 -13.50 3.69 4.92
N THR A 4 -14.24 2.73 4.38
CA THR A 4 -13.73 1.66 3.52
C THR A 4 -14.38 1.85 2.15
N HIS A 5 -13.63 1.64 1.07
CA HIS A 5 -14.16 1.78 -0.29
C HIS A 5 -13.71 0.61 -1.15
N ASN A 6 -14.61 0.22 -2.07
CA ASN A 6 -14.39 -0.87 -2.99
C ASN A 6 -13.45 -0.47 -4.14
N ASN A 7 -12.51 -1.35 -4.44
CA ASN A 7 -11.64 -1.46 -5.61
C ASN A 7 -10.65 -0.30 -5.79
N VAL A 8 -10.01 0.12 -4.70
CA VAL A 8 -8.90 1.08 -4.73
C VAL A 8 -7.56 0.41 -4.47
N CYS A 9 -6.56 0.82 -5.23
CA CYS A 9 -5.19 0.32 -5.22
C CYS A 9 -4.23 1.47 -4.92
N LEU A 10 -3.09 1.14 -4.28
CA LEU A 10 -2.00 2.10 -4.14
C LEU A 10 -1.51 2.55 -5.51
N ASP A 11 -1.24 3.85 -5.60
CA ASP A 11 -0.96 4.52 -6.86
C ASP A 11 0.16 5.54 -6.65
N ALA A 12 1.30 5.30 -7.30
CA ALA A 12 2.48 6.16 -7.24
C ALA A 12 2.53 7.08 -8.47
N ASP A 13 1.47 7.87 -8.70
CA ASP A 13 1.33 8.80 -9.82
C ASP A 13 2.51 9.78 -9.92
N PRO A 14 3.40 9.60 -10.92
CA PRO A 14 4.55 10.49 -11.09
C PRO A 14 4.16 11.94 -11.41
N THR A 15 2.88 12.21 -11.70
CA THR A 15 2.36 13.56 -11.94
C THR A 15 1.93 14.28 -10.66
N ASP A 16 1.86 13.59 -9.50
CA ASP A 16 1.66 14.26 -8.21
C ASP A 16 2.92 15.09 -7.87
N GLY A 17 2.75 16.42 -7.89
CA GLY A 17 3.84 17.37 -7.66
C GLY A 17 4.46 17.33 -6.26
N GLN A 18 3.89 16.56 -5.34
CA GLN A 18 4.42 16.31 -4.00
C GLN A 18 4.96 14.89 -3.83
N SER A 19 4.90 14.06 -4.88
CA SER A 19 5.27 12.64 -4.87
C SER A 19 4.63 11.84 -3.73
N ARG A 20 3.38 12.19 -3.38
CA ARG A 20 2.61 11.51 -2.35
C ARG A 20 2.05 10.21 -2.88
N LEU A 21 2.06 9.18 -2.05
CA LEU A 21 1.31 7.98 -2.33
C LEU A 21 -0.18 8.28 -2.14
N GLN A 22 -0.95 7.86 -3.12
CA GLN A 22 -2.40 8.00 -3.13
C GLN A 22 -3.04 6.63 -3.38
N VAL A 23 -4.36 6.59 -3.33
CA VAL A 23 -5.14 5.49 -3.88
C VAL A 23 -5.91 5.91 -5.12
N TRP A 24 -6.13 4.95 -6.01
CA TRP A 24 -6.93 5.12 -7.21
C TRP A 24 -7.66 3.83 -7.54
N SER A 25 -8.71 3.90 -8.35
CA SER A 25 -9.39 2.72 -8.88
C SER A 25 -8.37 1.75 -9.47
N CYS A 26 -8.44 0.48 -9.04
CA CYS A 26 -7.49 -0.55 -9.47
C CYS A 26 -7.52 -0.73 -10.99
N ALA A 27 -6.35 -0.62 -11.62
CA ALA A 27 -6.19 -0.75 -13.05
C ALA A 27 -6.00 -2.22 -13.46
N PRO A 28 -6.44 -2.61 -14.67
CA PRO A 28 -6.04 -3.87 -15.27
C PRO A 28 -4.50 -4.03 -15.36
N VAL A 29 -4.04 -5.28 -15.32
CA VAL A 29 -2.60 -5.58 -15.42
C VAL A 29 -2.00 -4.95 -16.67
N GLY A 30 -0.96 -4.13 -16.47
CA GLY A 30 -0.21 -3.49 -17.55
C GLY A 30 -0.79 -2.17 -18.09
N THR A 31 -1.93 -1.68 -17.58
CA THR A 31 -2.51 -0.42 -18.08
C THR A 31 -2.11 0.81 -17.27
N ASN A 32 -1.80 0.64 -15.98
CA ASN A 32 -1.33 1.75 -15.12
C ASN A 32 -0.09 1.34 -14.31
N PRO A 33 1.13 1.45 -14.87
CA PRO A 33 2.35 0.88 -14.28
C PRO A 33 2.73 1.46 -12.91
N ASN A 34 2.16 2.59 -12.51
CA ASN A 34 2.37 3.21 -11.20
C ASN A 34 1.56 2.52 -10.06
N GLN A 35 0.67 1.57 -10.37
CA GLN A 35 -0.08 0.78 -9.37
C GLN A 35 0.50 -0.62 -9.16
N PHE A 36 1.46 -1.03 -9.99
CA PHE A 36 2.04 -2.36 -9.94
C PHE A 36 3.41 -2.31 -9.25
N PHE A 37 3.52 -3.04 -8.14
CA PHE A 37 4.69 -3.04 -7.27
C PHE A 37 5.29 -4.43 -7.14
N GLY A 38 6.61 -4.52 -7.25
CA GLY A 38 7.36 -5.72 -6.93
C GLY A 38 7.90 -5.66 -5.50
N LEU A 39 7.86 -6.80 -4.80
CA LEU A 39 8.66 -7.01 -3.60
C LEU A 39 10.07 -7.43 -4.00
N THR A 40 11.06 -6.80 -3.37
CA THR A 40 12.48 -7.16 -3.56
C THR A 40 12.83 -8.55 -3.01
N SER A 41 12.04 -9.05 -2.06
CA SER A 41 12.07 -10.44 -1.60
C SER A 41 10.73 -10.80 -0.96
N VAL A 42 10.10 -11.87 -1.42
CA VAL A 42 8.84 -12.40 -0.86
C VAL A 42 9.08 -13.28 0.37
N THR A 43 10.35 -13.54 0.69
CA THR A 43 10.78 -14.41 1.79
C THR A 43 11.65 -13.67 2.83
N ALA A 44 11.94 -12.39 2.62
CA ALA A 44 12.71 -11.59 3.57
C ALA A 44 11.84 -10.43 4.06
N GLU A 45 11.21 -10.65 5.20
CA GLU A 45 10.72 -9.54 6.02
C GLU A 45 11.93 -8.90 6.72
N PRO A 46 12.15 -7.57 6.58
CA PRO A 46 11.28 -6.59 5.92
C PRO A 46 11.65 -6.38 4.44
N ALA A 47 10.65 -6.00 3.63
CA ALA A 47 10.80 -5.82 2.18
C ALA A 47 10.68 -4.36 1.71
N THR A 48 11.32 -4.04 0.58
CA THR A 48 11.08 -2.77 -0.13
C THR A 48 10.09 -2.97 -1.27
N LEU A 49 9.21 -1.98 -1.45
CA LEU A 49 8.24 -1.90 -2.53
C LEU A 49 8.75 -0.97 -3.62
N THR A 50 8.83 -1.49 -4.84
CA THR A 50 9.28 -0.72 -6.01
C THR A 50 8.25 -0.86 -7.14
N SER A 51 7.79 0.27 -7.69
CA SER A 51 6.91 0.26 -8.85
C SER A 51 7.63 -0.28 -10.09
N LEU A 52 6.87 -0.64 -11.12
CA LEU A 52 7.45 -0.98 -12.43
C LEU A 52 8.25 0.16 -13.07
N SER A 53 7.96 1.40 -12.70
CA SER A 53 8.73 2.58 -13.11
C SER A 53 9.99 2.84 -12.27
N GLY A 54 10.29 1.98 -11.29
CA GLY A 54 11.48 2.09 -10.44
C GLY A 54 11.31 3.03 -9.23
N LEU A 55 10.10 3.53 -8.99
CA LEU A 55 9.81 4.41 -7.85
C LEU A 55 9.65 3.56 -6.59
N ARG A 56 10.39 3.91 -5.55
CA ARG A 56 10.42 3.18 -4.28
C ARG A 56 9.48 3.84 -3.28
N PHE A 57 8.77 3.03 -2.51
CA PHE A 57 7.91 3.53 -1.44
C PHE A 57 8.74 4.06 -0.29
N GLY A 58 8.40 5.26 0.15
CA GLY A 58 9.01 5.98 1.25
C GLY A 58 7.99 6.33 2.32
N ALA A 59 8.44 6.27 3.57
CA ALA A 59 7.69 6.65 4.75
C ALA A 59 8.53 7.57 5.63
N ASN A 60 7.91 8.62 6.14
CA ASN A 60 8.45 9.42 7.23
C ASN A 60 7.60 9.17 8.48
N VAL A 61 8.13 8.33 9.38
CA VAL A 61 7.47 7.93 10.63
C VAL A 61 7.20 9.14 11.55
N GLY A 62 8.03 10.18 11.49
CA GLY A 62 7.89 11.38 12.34
C GLY A 62 6.74 12.30 11.92
N SER A 63 6.52 12.45 10.61
CA SER A 63 5.42 13.28 10.06
C SER A 63 4.18 12.47 9.66
N GLY A 64 4.29 11.14 9.67
CA GLY A 64 3.28 10.22 9.16
C GLY A 64 3.12 10.25 7.63
N SER A 65 4.02 10.92 6.91
CA SER A 65 3.88 11.10 5.46
C SER A 65 4.34 9.86 4.69
N VAL A 66 3.62 9.52 3.64
CA VAL A 66 3.94 8.41 2.74
C VAL A 66 4.06 8.94 1.31
N GLY A 67 5.10 8.53 0.61
CA GLY A 67 5.42 9.02 -0.73
C GLY A 67 6.26 8.04 -1.51
N PHE A 68 6.74 8.45 -2.67
CA PHE A 68 7.60 7.63 -3.52
C PHE A 68 8.80 8.43 -4.04
N GLY A 69 9.89 7.74 -4.38
CA GLY A 69 11.11 8.37 -4.88
C GLY A 69 12.28 7.40 -5.04
N SER A 70 13.52 7.91 -4.96
CA SER A 70 14.74 7.10 -5.08
C SER A 70 15.20 6.48 -3.74
N GLY A 71 14.75 7.01 -2.61
CA GLY A 71 14.96 6.43 -1.28
C GLY A 71 13.88 5.40 -0.95
N ALA A 72 14.26 4.26 -0.38
CA ALA A 72 13.32 3.22 0.06
C ALA A 72 13.21 3.19 1.58
N SER A 73 11.97 3.19 2.08
CA SER A 73 11.67 2.61 3.38
C SER A 73 11.52 1.10 3.25
N VAL A 74 11.73 0.40 4.35
CA VAL A 74 11.45 -1.03 4.44
C VAL A 74 10.15 -1.22 5.22
N TRP A 75 9.38 -2.23 4.83
CA TRP A 75 8.03 -2.46 5.30
C TRP A 75 7.92 -3.88 5.83
N ASN A 76 7.23 -4.04 6.97
CA ASN A 76 6.83 -5.35 7.45
C ASN A 76 5.42 -5.65 6.98
N PHE A 77 5.23 -6.82 6.40
CA PHE A 77 3.96 -7.31 5.87
C PHE A 77 3.34 -8.29 6.85
N ASN A 78 2.23 -7.91 7.48
CA ASN A 78 1.48 -8.80 8.36
C ASN A 78 0.39 -9.50 7.55
N PHE A 79 0.69 -10.69 7.05
CA PHE A 79 -0.25 -11.50 6.26
C PHE A 79 -1.48 -11.97 7.07
N MET A 80 -1.38 -12.03 8.41
CA MET A 80 -2.50 -12.43 9.26
C MET A 80 -3.53 -11.31 9.42
N THR A 81 -3.09 -10.05 9.48
CA THR A 81 -3.97 -8.88 9.66
C THR A 81 -4.18 -8.05 8.40
N GLY A 82 -3.43 -8.32 7.33
CA GLY A 82 -3.42 -7.52 6.12
C GLY A 82 -2.74 -6.15 6.29
N GLN A 83 -2.03 -5.90 7.38
CA GLN A 83 -1.42 -4.60 7.64
C GLN A 83 -0.01 -4.51 7.04
N ILE A 84 0.31 -3.33 6.49
CA ILE A 84 1.66 -2.97 6.01
C ILE A 84 2.25 -1.97 7.00
N VAL A 85 3.28 -2.37 7.73
CA VAL A 85 3.86 -1.63 8.85
C VAL A 85 5.18 -0.99 8.45
N ALA A 86 5.36 0.30 8.76
CA ALA A 86 6.66 0.94 8.57
C ALA A 86 7.68 0.33 9.54
N GLN A 87 8.79 -0.21 9.02
CA GLN A 87 9.78 -0.95 9.83
C GLN A 87 10.30 -0.12 11.01
N GLY A 88 10.40 -0.76 12.19
CA GLY A 88 10.88 -0.11 13.41
C GLY A 88 9.87 0.83 14.07
N SER A 89 8.61 0.79 13.63
CA SER A 89 7.51 1.58 14.19
C SER A 89 6.30 0.72 14.51
N ILE A 90 5.28 1.34 15.10
CA ILE A 90 3.93 0.80 15.32
C ILE A 90 2.90 1.45 14.40
N GLN A 91 3.35 2.06 13.30
CA GLN A 91 2.49 2.76 12.35
C GLN A 91 2.29 1.96 11.07
N CYS A 92 1.04 1.90 10.65
CA CYS A 92 0.53 1.18 9.50
C CYS A 92 0.17 2.13 8.37
N LEU A 93 0.24 1.63 7.15
CA LEU A 93 -0.27 2.31 5.97
C LEU A 93 -1.80 2.40 6.04
N ASP A 94 -2.33 3.62 6.06
CA ASP A 94 -3.74 3.93 6.30
C ASP A 94 -4.32 4.77 5.13
N ALA A 95 -5.30 4.20 4.43
CA ALA A 95 -6.02 4.87 3.35
C ALA A 95 -7.22 5.66 3.87
N TYR A 96 -6.96 6.66 4.72
CA TYR A 96 -8.00 7.49 5.35
C TYR A 96 -8.87 8.27 4.35
N GLN A 97 -8.37 8.52 3.14
CA GLN A 97 -9.13 9.06 2.01
C GLN A 97 -9.25 8.01 0.91
N ALA A 98 -10.10 7.02 1.09
CA ALA A 98 -10.23 5.93 0.12
C ALA A 98 -11.11 6.30 -1.10
N GLN A 99 -10.74 7.39 -1.80
CA GLN A 99 -11.34 7.85 -3.06
C GLN A 99 -10.25 8.06 -4.11
N ASN A 100 -10.60 8.15 -5.40
CA ASN A 100 -9.61 8.42 -6.45
C ASN A 100 -8.83 9.72 -6.16
N GLY A 101 -7.50 9.61 -6.07
CA GLY A 101 -6.60 10.71 -5.73
C GLY A 101 -6.53 11.01 -4.23
N GLY A 102 -7.12 10.15 -3.41
CA GLY A 102 -7.14 10.30 -1.97
C GLY A 102 -5.82 9.90 -1.34
N ALA A 103 -5.41 10.67 -0.34
CA ALA A 103 -4.12 10.51 0.31
C ALA A 103 -4.06 9.26 1.20
N VAL A 104 -2.84 8.73 1.29
CA VAL A 104 -2.46 7.67 2.23
C VAL A 104 -1.46 8.25 3.22
N HIS A 105 -1.54 7.83 4.47
CA HIS A 105 -0.59 8.25 5.50
C HIS A 105 -0.20 7.07 6.40
N LEU A 106 0.75 7.30 7.30
CA LEU A 106 1.00 6.41 8.42
C LEU A 106 0.10 6.80 9.59
N TRP A 107 -0.48 5.79 10.22
CA TRP A 107 -1.24 5.95 11.45
C TRP A 107 -0.98 4.79 12.40
N GLN A 108 -1.30 4.96 13.68
CA GLN A 108 -1.20 3.87 14.66
C GLN A 108 -1.92 2.62 14.15
N CYS A 109 -1.22 1.48 14.18
CA CYS A 109 -1.78 0.21 13.72
C CYS A 109 -2.99 -0.20 14.57
N ASP A 110 -4.11 -0.47 13.93
CA ASP A 110 -5.32 -1.04 14.50
C ASP A 110 -5.83 -2.17 13.60
N ALA A 111 -5.76 -3.40 14.09
CA ALA A 111 -6.17 -4.59 13.34
C ALA A 111 -7.68 -4.62 13.02
N ALA A 112 -8.49 -3.85 13.75
CA ALA A 112 -9.92 -3.69 13.47
C ALA A 112 -10.19 -2.60 12.42
N ASN A 113 -9.20 -1.77 12.08
CA ASN A 113 -9.39 -0.67 11.15
C ASN A 113 -9.28 -1.13 9.69
N GLY A 114 -10.42 -1.21 9.00
CA GLY A 114 -10.51 -1.72 7.63
C GLY A 114 -9.72 -0.92 6.59
N ASN A 115 -9.48 0.37 6.80
CA ASN A 115 -8.70 1.19 5.86
C ASN A 115 -7.16 1.04 6.04
N GLN A 116 -6.74 0.23 7.03
CA GLN A 116 -5.35 -0.19 7.23
C GLN A 116 -5.08 -1.61 6.74
N LYS A 117 -6.09 -2.25 6.14
CA LYS A 117 -5.99 -3.60 5.61
C LYS A 117 -5.79 -3.57 4.10
N TRP A 118 -4.82 -4.34 3.65
CA TRP A 118 -4.38 -4.43 2.28
C TRP A 118 -4.27 -5.90 1.85
N ILE A 119 -4.69 -6.19 0.63
CA ILE A 119 -4.43 -7.46 -0.04
C ILE A 119 -3.21 -7.27 -0.92
N TYR A 120 -2.25 -8.16 -0.72
CA TYR A 120 -1.05 -8.34 -1.52
C TYR A 120 -0.75 -9.84 -1.48
N GLU A 121 -0.60 -10.49 -2.64
CA GLU A 121 -0.42 -11.94 -2.72
C GLU A 121 0.81 -12.27 -3.54
N PRO A 122 2.02 -12.06 -3.02
CA PRO A 122 3.21 -12.04 -3.84
C PRO A 122 3.39 -13.30 -4.68
N THR A 123 3.09 -13.21 -5.97
CA THR A 123 3.50 -14.22 -6.94
C THR A 123 4.95 -13.97 -7.34
N THR A 124 5.78 -15.00 -7.22
CA THR A 124 7.21 -14.90 -7.55
C THR A 124 7.37 -14.45 -9.00
N GLY A 125 7.97 -13.28 -9.20
CA GLY A 125 8.32 -12.77 -10.53
C GLY A 125 7.23 -11.96 -11.24
N GLN A 126 6.13 -11.59 -10.57
CA GLN A 126 5.14 -10.66 -11.13
C GLN A 126 4.93 -9.43 -10.24
N PRO A 127 4.73 -8.24 -10.83
CA PRO A 127 4.38 -7.05 -10.08
C PRO A 127 2.89 -7.08 -9.73
N GLU A 128 2.54 -6.73 -8.49
CA GLU A 128 1.17 -6.86 -7.99
C GLU A 128 0.58 -5.55 -7.50
N LEU A 129 -0.75 -5.51 -7.48
CA LEU A 129 -1.52 -4.43 -6.89
C LEU A 129 -1.57 -4.62 -5.37
N ILE A 130 -1.28 -3.55 -4.64
CA ILE A 130 -1.63 -3.48 -3.21
C ILE A 130 -3.02 -2.83 -3.14
N ARG A 131 -4.04 -3.66 -2.89
CA ARG A 131 -5.45 -3.27 -2.94
C ARG A 131 -6.03 -3.16 -1.53
N SER A 132 -7.04 -2.32 -1.33
CA SER A 132 -7.78 -2.31 -0.05
C SER A 132 -8.44 -3.66 0.22
N ALA A 133 -8.35 -4.17 1.46
CA ALA A 133 -8.89 -5.48 1.79
C ALA A 133 -10.43 -5.55 1.88
N HIS A 134 -11.13 -4.43 1.78
CA HIS A 134 -12.59 -4.44 1.69
C HIS A 134 -13.11 -5.19 0.45
N ASP A 135 -12.27 -5.36 -0.57
CA ASP A 135 -12.58 -6.11 -1.79
C ASP A 135 -12.34 -7.62 -1.68
N ASP A 136 -11.92 -8.17 -0.53
CA ASP A 136 -11.73 -9.61 -0.41
C ASP A 136 -13.08 -10.31 -0.18
N PRO A 137 -13.59 -11.13 -1.12
CA PRO A 137 -14.73 -11.99 -0.85
C PRO A 137 -14.48 -13.01 0.30
N ARG A 138 -13.23 -13.17 0.76
CA ARG A 138 -12.87 -13.96 1.96
C ARG A 138 -13.13 -13.22 3.28
N GLU A 139 -13.17 -11.88 3.32
CA GLU A 139 -13.53 -11.13 4.55
C GLU A 139 -15.03 -11.26 4.89
N HIS A 140 -15.89 -11.59 3.92
CA HIS A 140 -17.32 -11.86 4.11
C HIS A 140 -17.65 -13.30 4.53
N ARG A 141 -16.63 -14.16 4.71
CA ARG A 141 -16.79 -15.55 5.12
C ARG A 141 -16.50 -15.71 6.62
N GLN A 142 -17.34 -15.09 7.44
CA GLN A 142 -17.47 -15.34 8.87
C GLN A 142 -18.95 -15.54 9.22
#